data_AF-A0AAE1DJZ2-F1
#
_entry.id   AF-A0AAE1DJZ2-F1
#
_cell.length_a   1.000
_cell.length_b   1.000
_cell.length_c   1.000
_cell.angle_alpha   90.00
_cell.angle_beta   90.00
_cell.angle_gamma   90.00
#
_symmetry.space_group_name_H-M   'P 1'
#
loop_
_entity.id
_entity.type
_entity.pdbx_description
1 polymer ?
#
loop_
_entity_poly.entity_id
_entity_poly.type
_entity_poly.pdbx_seq_one_letter_code
_entity_poly.pdbx_strand_id
1 'polypeptide(L)'
;MGQWVFSAGKVTKVVKSDRQHLTKNCRWIFVLKTIQRSVINNVLDLGSRPHVTDSGQGQSTYHRTSHLSRGVDLLDTEKVSDCRLCYDVLQAGKQQSGTATQCINVGPILFSDNGPCLGTRTGPNREYEWLSYQQVIDKVHEIGSGLIQAGNDPKNNRFVGIFSSNRPEWTIADFGCQAYSMVPVALYETLGLEACKHVLNECEIATVICDKPKKVQTILDLQPDVSKLRMIVVIEPVADDIRSSVESAGLKMMAFEDILNAGKLNPKEPRLPSEDDVFTVCYTSGTTGNPKGVVVTHIAFVKSMESIHIVLKPRYTITTDDVHLSYLPLAHNFERGCFIFLMMKGVRIGFSSGDVKLLMDDLATLKPTFFPSVPRLLNRIYDSVQAGVKTSFIKSTLLAWALASKKKEIDNHIFRKDSFWDMLIFRKIQDKLGGRIKLVISGAAPLSADVMSFLRCALGCIVSLHKSDFF
;
A
#
# COMPACT_ATOMS: atom_id res chain seq x y z
N MET A 1 -1.36 -20.24 10.45
CA MET A 1 -0.22 -19.49 9.90
C MET A 1 0.90 -19.39 10.93
N GLY A 2 2.06 -20.00 10.65
CA GLY A 2 3.28 -19.79 11.45
C GLY A 2 3.77 -18.35 11.30
N GLN A 3 4.32 -17.75 12.36
CA GLN A 3 5.11 -16.53 12.23
C GLN A 3 6.49 -16.94 11.72
N TRP A 4 7.01 -16.22 10.74
CA TRP A 4 8.36 -16.40 10.22
C TRP A 4 9.19 -15.19 10.61
N VAL A 5 10.43 -15.41 11.03
CA VAL A 5 11.37 -14.35 11.39
C VAL A 5 12.59 -14.51 10.49
N PHE A 6 13.11 -13.37 10.04
CA PHE A 6 14.33 -13.30 9.27
C PHE A 6 15.51 -13.11 10.22
N SER A 7 16.57 -13.88 10.02
CA SER A 7 17.85 -13.71 10.70
C SER A 7 18.96 -14.30 9.84
N ALA A 8 20.05 -13.55 9.64
CA ALA A 8 21.25 -13.97 8.91
C ALA A 8 20.97 -14.59 7.53
N GLY A 9 20.25 -13.86 6.66
CA GLY A 9 19.96 -14.31 5.29
C GLY A 9 18.95 -15.46 5.16
N LYS A 10 18.40 -16.00 6.27
CA LYS A 10 17.49 -17.15 6.26
C LYS A 10 16.11 -16.80 6.84
N VAL A 11 15.06 -17.30 6.17
CA VAL A 11 13.68 -17.25 6.66
C VAL A 11 13.45 -18.48 7.55
N THR A 12 13.19 -18.30 8.84
CA THR A 12 12.99 -19.40 9.79
C THR A 12 11.61 -19.34 10.45
N LYS A 13 11.02 -20.51 10.72
CA LYS A 13 9.69 -20.65 11.33
C LYS A 13 9.81 -20.45 12.85
N VAL A 14 9.02 -19.53 13.42
CA VAL A 14 9.03 -19.26 14.87
C VAL A 14 8.44 -20.46 15.63
N VAL A 15 9.27 -21.08 16.49
CA VAL A 15 8.87 -22.12 17.44
C VAL A 15 8.06 -21.50 18.58
N LYS A 16 7.13 -22.26 19.17
CA LYS A 16 6.03 -21.80 20.06
C LYS A 16 6.43 -20.85 21.22
N SER A 17 7.68 -20.86 21.68
CA SER A 17 8.13 -20.10 22.86
C SER A 17 8.27 -18.59 22.65
N ASP A 18 8.48 -18.08 21.43
CA ASP A 18 8.70 -16.64 21.17
C ASP A 18 7.43 -15.87 20.79
N ARG A 19 6.26 -16.53 20.80
CA ARG A 19 5.00 -15.94 20.32
C ARG A 19 4.49 -14.75 21.14
N GLN A 20 4.83 -14.66 22.43
CA GLN A 20 4.30 -13.60 23.30
C GLN A 20 4.98 -12.23 23.12
N HIS A 21 6.23 -12.20 22.62
CA HIS A 21 7.00 -10.96 22.46
C HIS A 21 6.83 -10.29 21.09
N LEU A 22 6.59 -11.05 20.01
CA LEU A 22 6.34 -10.50 18.66
C LEU A 22 4.93 -9.90 18.51
N THR A 23 3.96 -10.34 19.33
CA THR A 23 2.55 -9.91 19.25
C THR A 23 2.28 -8.50 19.78
N LYS A 24 3.15 -7.93 20.62
CA LYS A 24 2.91 -6.59 21.20
C LYS A 24 3.21 -5.43 20.23
N ASN A 25 4.12 -5.61 19.28
CA ASN A 25 4.66 -4.51 18.46
C ASN A 25 4.30 -4.55 16.96
N CYS A 26 3.86 -5.70 16.44
CA CYS A 26 3.27 -5.78 15.10
C CYS A 26 1.75 -5.60 15.17
N ARG A 27 1.28 -4.39 15.48
CA ARG A 27 -0.16 -4.06 15.56
C ARG A 27 -0.90 -4.38 14.24
N TRP A 28 -0.21 -4.32 13.09
CA TRP A 28 -0.75 -4.73 11.78
C TRP A 28 -0.95 -6.24 11.63
N ILE A 29 0.02 -7.08 12.03
CA ILE A 29 -0.13 -8.55 11.97
C ILE A 29 -1.23 -9.02 12.94
N PHE A 30 -1.38 -8.37 14.09
CA PHE A 30 -2.48 -8.66 15.02
C PHE A 30 -3.84 -8.33 14.39
N VAL A 31 -3.94 -7.25 13.63
CA VAL A 31 -5.17 -6.86 12.93
C VAL A 31 -5.49 -7.79 11.76
N LEU A 32 -4.50 -8.18 10.96
CA LEU A 32 -4.70 -9.19 9.91
C LEU A 32 -5.19 -10.53 10.50
N LYS A 33 -4.62 -10.95 11.64
CA LYS A 33 -5.10 -12.13 12.38
C LYS A 33 -6.52 -11.97 12.93
N THR A 34 -6.92 -10.75 13.30
CA THR A 34 -8.25 -10.47 13.87
C THR A 34 -9.31 -10.41 12.76
N ILE A 35 -9.01 -9.76 11.64
CA ILE A 35 -9.88 -9.71 10.46
C ILE A 35 -10.02 -11.11 9.86
N GLN A 36 -8.93 -11.86 9.71
CA GLN A 36 -8.97 -13.23 9.22
C GLN A 36 -9.78 -14.17 10.12
N ARG A 37 -9.68 -14.04 11.45
CA ARG A 37 -10.51 -14.81 12.41
C ARG A 37 -11.99 -14.42 12.33
N SER A 38 -12.31 -13.13 12.19
CA SER A 38 -13.68 -12.64 12.07
C SER A 38 -14.34 -13.11 10.77
N VAL A 39 -13.63 -13.04 9.63
CA VAL A 39 -14.10 -13.53 8.33
C VAL A 39 -14.31 -15.04 8.35
N ILE A 40 -13.38 -15.82 8.94
CA ILE A 40 -13.56 -17.28 9.08
C ILE A 40 -14.78 -17.60 9.95
N ASN A 41 -15.00 -16.89 11.05
CA ASN A 41 -16.15 -17.13 11.91
C ASN A 41 -17.49 -16.76 11.23
N ASN A 42 -17.56 -15.64 10.51
CA ASN A 42 -18.76 -15.23 9.78
C ASN A 42 -19.06 -16.15 8.58
N VAL A 43 -18.05 -16.70 7.92
CA VAL A 43 -18.21 -17.70 6.85
C VAL A 43 -18.66 -19.06 7.41
N LEU A 44 -18.24 -19.41 8.63
CA LEU A 44 -18.68 -20.64 9.31
C LEU A 44 -20.10 -20.52 9.91
N ASP A 45 -20.52 -19.34 10.35
CA ASP A 45 -21.90 -19.07 10.82
C ASP A 45 -22.92 -19.13 9.68
N LEU A 46 -22.53 -18.75 8.45
CA LEU A 46 -23.36 -18.94 7.25
C LEU A 46 -23.46 -20.41 6.80
N GLY A 47 -22.66 -21.32 7.39
CA GLY A 47 -22.61 -22.74 7.04
C GLY A 47 -23.21 -23.70 8.07
N SER A 48 -23.79 -23.20 9.17
CA SER A 48 -24.12 -24.07 10.32
C SER A 48 -25.53 -23.79 10.88
N ARG A 49 -26.54 -24.50 10.37
CA ARG A 49 -27.68 -25.07 11.14
C ARG A 49 -28.71 -25.70 10.18
N PRO A 50 -28.78 -27.03 10.05
CA PRO A 50 -30.05 -27.69 9.82
C PRO A 50 -30.72 -27.95 11.16
N HIS A 51 -31.96 -27.47 11.31
CA HIS A 51 -32.88 -27.99 12.31
C HIS A 51 -33.13 -29.47 12.02
N VAL A 52 -32.62 -30.35 12.89
CA VAL A 52 -32.95 -31.78 12.86
C VAL A 52 -34.33 -31.93 13.49
N THR A 53 -35.31 -32.33 12.68
CA THR A 53 -36.51 -33.02 13.17
C THR A 53 -36.34 -34.50 12.84
N ASP A 54 -36.51 -35.30 13.88
CA ASP A 54 -36.27 -36.73 13.91
C ASP A 54 -37.45 -37.48 13.27
N SER A 55 -37.20 -38.28 12.23
CA SER A 55 -38.01 -39.47 11.91
C SER A 55 -37.35 -40.34 10.83
N GLY A 56 -37.12 -41.61 11.18
CA GLY A 56 -37.43 -42.75 10.31
C GLY A 56 -36.38 -43.22 9.30
N GLN A 57 -35.65 -44.28 9.68
CA GLN A 57 -35.20 -45.46 8.90
C GLN A 57 -35.20 -45.42 7.35
N GLY A 58 -34.06 -45.76 6.75
CA GLY A 58 -34.00 -46.27 5.36
C GLY A 58 -32.60 -46.38 4.78
N GLN A 59 -32.16 -47.59 4.46
CA GLN A 59 -30.88 -47.92 3.85
C GLN A 59 -30.74 -47.47 2.38
N SER A 60 -29.49 -47.31 1.96
CA SER A 60 -28.92 -47.73 0.66
C SER A 60 -28.73 -46.72 -0.49
N THR A 61 -27.54 -46.89 -1.10
CA THR A 61 -27.14 -46.71 -2.50
C THR A 61 -26.71 -45.33 -3.03
N TYR A 62 -25.41 -45.26 -3.31
CA TYR A 62 -24.80 -44.38 -4.30
C TYR A 62 -25.37 -44.65 -5.69
N HIS A 63 -26.00 -43.66 -6.32
CA HIS A 63 -25.99 -43.51 -7.78
C HIS A 63 -26.02 -42.03 -8.17
N ARG A 64 -25.10 -41.68 -9.07
CA ARG A 64 -24.92 -40.37 -9.68
C ARG A 64 -25.86 -40.27 -10.89
N THR A 65 -26.78 -39.31 -10.92
CA THR A 65 -27.26 -38.70 -12.18
C THR A 65 -27.95 -37.35 -11.94
N SER A 66 -27.44 -36.35 -12.67
CA SER A 66 -28.10 -35.19 -13.27
C SER A 66 -29.59 -34.99 -12.98
N HIS A 67 -29.94 -33.84 -12.41
CA HIS A 67 -30.99 -32.92 -12.86
C HIS A 67 -31.19 -31.86 -11.78
N LEU A 68 -30.77 -30.62 -12.04
CA LEU A 68 -31.24 -29.44 -11.30
C LEU A 68 -31.04 -28.20 -12.19
N SER A 69 -31.87 -28.13 -13.23
CA SER A 69 -32.26 -26.90 -13.89
C SER A 69 -33.65 -26.53 -13.37
N ARG A 70 -33.70 -25.54 -12.47
CA ARG A 70 -34.77 -24.53 -12.27
C ARG A 70 -34.77 -24.04 -10.84
N GLY A 71 -34.56 -22.73 -10.68
CA GLY A 71 -34.59 -22.04 -9.38
C GLY A 71 -33.49 -20.99 -9.22
N VAL A 72 -33.13 -20.26 -10.27
CA VAL A 72 -32.36 -19.01 -10.16
C VAL A 72 -33.15 -17.96 -10.90
N ASP A 73 -33.99 -17.23 -10.16
CA ASP A 73 -34.48 -15.95 -10.60
C ASP A 73 -34.51 -15.00 -9.41
N LEU A 74 -34.00 -13.79 -9.65
CA LEU A 74 -34.02 -12.59 -8.82
C LEU A 74 -32.92 -12.45 -7.73
N LEU A 75 -31.65 -12.51 -8.15
CA LEU A 75 -30.62 -11.63 -7.62
C LEU A 75 -29.91 -10.94 -8.78
N ASP A 76 -30.06 -9.63 -8.83
CA ASP A 76 -29.51 -8.64 -9.76
C ASP A 76 -28.10 -9.02 -10.28
N THR A 77 -28.05 -9.59 -11.48
CA THR A 77 -26.87 -10.25 -12.07
C THR A 77 -25.73 -9.29 -12.42
N GLU A 78 -25.97 -7.98 -12.42
CA GLU A 78 -24.93 -6.94 -12.55
C GLU A 78 -24.14 -6.70 -11.26
N LYS A 79 -24.67 -7.04 -10.07
CA LYS A 79 -23.96 -6.82 -8.79
C LYS A 79 -23.02 -7.97 -8.42
N VAL A 80 -23.22 -9.13 -9.04
CA VAL A 80 -22.41 -10.34 -8.86
C VAL A 80 -21.21 -10.37 -9.82
N SER A 81 -21.29 -9.68 -10.97
CA SER A 81 -20.22 -9.62 -11.97
C SER A 81 -18.97 -8.89 -11.46
N ASP A 82 -19.10 -7.86 -10.64
CA ASP A 82 -17.97 -7.11 -10.07
C ASP A 82 -17.24 -7.85 -8.93
N CYS A 83 -17.99 -8.63 -8.15
CA CYS A 83 -17.42 -9.56 -7.18
C CYS A 83 -16.64 -10.66 -7.89
N ARG A 84 -17.21 -11.18 -8.99
CA ARG A 84 -16.53 -12.10 -9.89
C ARG A 84 -15.31 -11.46 -10.49
N LEU A 85 -15.34 -10.29 -11.12
CA LEU A 85 -14.18 -9.75 -11.86
C LEU A 85 -12.93 -9.49 -11.01
N CYS A 86 -13.04 -8.99 -9.77
CA CYS A 86 -11.86 -8.86 -8.90
C CYS A 86 -11.46 -10.19 -8.26
N TYR A 87 -12.43 -11.05 -7.93
CA TYR A 87 -12.19 -12.44 -7.56
C TYR A 87 -11.63 -13.25 -8.74
N ASP A 88 -11.91 -12.88 -9.98
CA ASP A 88 -11.60 -13.50 -11.27
C ASP A 88 -10.33 -12.92 -11.85
N VAL A 89 -9.88 -11.72 -11.45
CA VAL A 89 -8.48 -11.30 -11.58
C VAL A 89 -7.64 -12.04 -10.54
N LEU A 90 -8.16 -12.19 -9.31
CA LEU A 90 -7.56 -13.05 -8.29
C LEU A 90 -7.64 -14.55 -8.64
N GLN A 91 -8.58 -15.00 -9.49
CA GLN A 91 -8.81 -16.41 -9.87
C GLN A 91 -8.38 -16.76 -11.29
N ALA A 92 -8.33 -15.82 -12.24
CA ALA A 92 -7.53 -15.92 -13.46
C ALA A 92 -6.05 -15.91 -13.08
N GLY A 93 -5.69 -15.11 -12.06
CA GLY A 93 -4.46 -15.30 -11.29
C GLY A 93 -4.37 -16.70 -10.67
N LYS A 94 -5.46 -17.38 -10.28
CA LYS A 94 -5.37 -18.80 -9.85
C LYS A 94 -5.32 -19.81 -10.99
N GLN A 95 -5.84 -19.51 -12.18
CA GLN A 95 -5.61 -20.34 -13.37
C GLN A 95 -4.16 -20.23 -13.85
N GLN A 96 -3.43 -19.19 -13.40
CA GLN A 96 -1.97 -19.02 -13.52
C GLN A 96 -1.35 -18.50 -12.20
N SER A 97 -1.31 -19.26 -11.11
CA SER A 97 -0.58 -18.99 -9.83
C SER A 97 -0.64 -17.55 -9.20
N GLY A 98 -1.60 -17.26 -8.32
CA GLY A 98 -2.03 -15.90 -7.93
C GLY A 98 -1.10 -15.09 -7.02
N THR A 99 -0.18 -14.33 -7.62
CA THR A 99 0.75 -13.44 -6.89
C THR A 99 0.38 -11.95 -6.96
N ALA A 100 0.87 -11.17 -5.99
CA ALA A 100 0.72 -9.71 -5.98
C ALA A 100 1.19 -9.06 -7.30
N THR A 101 2.29 -9.56 -7.87
CA THR A 101 2.85 -9.13 -9.16
C THR A 101 1.83 -9.22 -10.30
N GLN A 102 1.11 -10.33 -10.40
CA GLN A 102 0.13 -10.52 -11.49
C GLN A 102 -1.11 -9.64 -11.32
N CYS A 103 -1.51 -9.39 -10.08
CA CYS A 103 -2.59 -8.46 -9.78
C CYS A 103 -2.30 -7.04 -10.29
N ILE A 104 -1.03 -6.70 -10.45
CA ILE A 104 -0.55 -5.40 -10.94
C ILE A 104 -0.34 -5.41 -12.46
N ASN A 105 0.05 -6.55 -13.04
CA ASN A 105 0.33 -6.66 -14.47
C ASN A 105 -0.93 -6.80 -15.35
N VAL A 106 -2.03 -7.36 -14.83
CA VAL A 106 -3.22 -7.68 -15.64
C VAL A 106 -4.44 -6.86 -15.26
N GLY A 107 -4.74 -6.76 -13.96
CA GLY A 107 -5.94 -6.07 -13.47
C GLY A 107 -6.04 -4.60 -13.93
N PRO A 108 -5.01 -3.77 -13.71
CA PRO A 108 -5.16 -2.33 -13.86
C PRO A 108 -5.32 -1.85 -15.31
N ILE A 109 -4.71 -2.52 -16.29
CA ILE A 109 -4.94 -2.21 -17.72
C ILE A 109 -6.41 -2.48 -18.07
N LEU A 110 -6.96 -3.61 -17.62
CA LEU A 110 -8.35 -4.00 -17.91
C LEU A 110 -9.37 -3.07 -17.26
N PHE A 111 -9.10 -2.55 -16.06
CA PHE A 111 -10.02 -1.65 -15.36
C PHE A 111 -9.91 -0.19 -15.82
N SER A 112 -8.71 0.27 -16.13
CA SER A 112 -8.44 1.69 -16.45
C SER A 112 -8.45 2.02 -17.92
N ASP A 113 -8.57 1.03 -18.81
CA ASP A 113 -8.40 1.19 -20.26
C ASP A 113 -7.07 1.89 -20.59
N ASN A 114 -5.98 1.43 -19.96
CA ASN A 114 -4.65 2.04 -20.03
C ASN A 114 -4.64 3.54 -19.63
N GLY A 115 -5.46 3.92 -18.65
CA GLY A 115 -5.51 5.28 -18.13
C GLY A 115 -4.25 5.73 -17.39
N PRO A 116 -4.24 6.98 -16.86
CA PRO A 116 -3.14 7.48 -16.04
C PRO A 116 -2.89 6.58 -14.82
N CYS A 117 -1.62 6.29 -14.52
CA CYS A 117 -1.21 5.43 -13.42
C CYS A 117 -0.36 6.19 -12.40
N LEU A 118 0.85 6.61 -12.76
CA LEU A 118 1.80 7.27 -11.85
C LEU A 118 2.02 8.72 -12.29
N GLY A 119 1.71 9.68 -11.43
CA GLY A 119 1.77 11.10 -11.71
C GLY A 119 2.87 11.82 -10.94
N THR A 120 3.70 12.62 -11.60
CA THR A 120 4.73 13.45 -10.97
C THR A 120 4.44 14.92 -11.19
N ARG A 121 4.87 15.76 -10.25
CA ARG A 121 4.75 17.22 -10.33
C ARG A 121 6.11 17.86 -10.06
N THR A 122 6.60 18.65 -11.00
CA THR A 122 7.96 19.23 -10.99
C THR A 122 8.07 20.59 -10.31
N GLY A 123 7.04 21.01 -9.57
CA GLY A 123 7.06 22.24 -8.77
C GLY A 123 5.68 22.85 -8.55
N PRO A 124 5.61 23.93 -7.76
CA PRO A 124 4.36 24.67 -7.55
C PRO A 124 3.85 25.24 -8.89
N ASN A 125 2.53 25.25 -9.07
CA ASN A 125 1.82 25.72 -10.28
C ASN A 125 2.02 24.87 -11.56
N ARG A 126 2.65 23.70 -11.47
CA ARG A 126 2.66 22.73 -12.57
C ARG A 126 1.54 21.71 -12.39
N GLU A 127 0.99 21.26 -13.51
CA GLU A 127 0.07 20.12 -13.53
C GLU A 127 0.84 18.81 -13.34
N TYR A 128 0.10 17.74 -13.01
CA TYR A 128 0.68 16.40 -12.93
C TYR A 128 0.96 15.84 -14.33
N GLU A 129 2.18 15.36 -14.53
CA GLU A 129 2.58 14.58 -15.70
C GLU A 129 2.44 13.09 -15.38
N TRP A 130 1.76 12.35 -16.25
CA TRP A 130 1.32 10.99 -15.97
C TRP A 130 1.99 9.96 -16.88
N LEU A 131 2.43 8.87 -16.26
CA LEU A 131 2.67 7.60 -16.95
C LEU A 131 1.36 6.81 -17.01
N SER A 132 1.03 6.22 -18.15
CA SER A 132 -0.08 5.28 -18.27
C SER A 132 0.24 3.94 -17.60
N TYR A 133 -0.78 3.11 -17.35
CA TYR A 133 -0.56 1.77 -16.80
C TYR A 133 0.37 0.91 -17.66
N GLN A 134 0.21 0.95 -19.00
CA GLN A 134 1.09 0.23 -19.91
C GLN A 134 2.53 0.73 -19.81
N GLN A 135 2.76 2.05 -19.80
CA GLN A 135 4.11 2.61 -19.65
C GLN A 135 4.77 2.19 -18.34
N VAL A 136 4.00 2.10 -17.25
CA VAL A 136 4.51 1.63 -15.96
C VAL A 136 4.86 0.14 -16.02
N ILE A 137 4.01 -0.69 -16.64
CA ILE A 137 4.25 -2.13 -16.79
C ILE A 137 5.48 -2.39 -17.67
N ASP A 138 5.62 -1.66 -18.78
CA ASP A 138 6.81 -1.73 -19.65
C ASP A 138 8.07 -1.43 -18.82
N LYS A 139 8.07 -0.32 -18.08
CA LYS A 139 9.19 0.06 -17.20
C LYS A 139 9.47 -0.94 -16.09
N VAL A 140 8.44 -1.61 -15.56
CA VAL A 140 8.57 -2.70 -14.57
C VAL A 140 9.32 -3.89 -15.17
N HIS A 141 8.98 -4.26 -16.41
CA HIS A 141 9.68 -5.34 -17.12
C HIS A 141 11.11 -4.94 -17.51
N GLU A 142 11.31 -3.71 -17.97
CA GLU A 142 12.60 -3.12 -18.29
C GLU A 142 13.54 -3.13 -17.06
N ILE A 143 13.12 -2.58 -15.91
CA ILE A 143 13.99 -2.49 -14.74
C ILE A 143 14.32 -3.88 -14.19
N GLY A 144 13.34 -4.79 -14.16
CA GLY A 144 13.56 -6.14 -13.66
C GLY A 144 14.52 -6.93 -14.54
N SER A 145 14.35 -6.87 -15.87
CA SER A 145 15.28 -7.46 -16.84
C SER A 145 16.68 -6.87 -16.73
N GLY A 146 16.77 -5.54 -16.61
CA GLY A 146 18.03 -4.82 -16.46
C GLY A 146 18.79 -5.21 -15.20
N LEU A 147 18.09 -5.37 -14.07
CA LEU A 147 18.71 -5.82 -12.82
C LEU A 147 19.26 -7.25 -12.92
N ILE A 148 18.55 -8.16 -13.59
CA ILE A 148 19.07 -9.51 -13.87
C ILE A 148 20.36 -9.43 -14.70
N GLN A 149 20.38 -8.61 -15.75
CA GLN A 149 21.58 -8.40 -16.58
C GLN A 149 22.73 -7.73 -15.80
N ALA A 150 22.39 -6.87 -14.84
CA ALA A 150 23.36 -6.21 -13.97
C ALA A 150 23.97 -7.16 -12.91
N GLY A 151 23.47 -8.40 -12.79
CA GLY A 151 24.03 -9.43 -11.91
C GLY A 151 23.19 -9.75 -10.67
N ASN A 152 21.96 -9.23 -10.58
CA ASN A 152 21.00 -9.71 -9.59
C ASN A 152 20.43 -11.08 -9.99
N ASP A 153 20.30 -11.96 -9.01
CA ASP A 153 19.86 -13.35 -9.13
C ASP A 153 18.85 -13.66 -8.01
N PRO A 154 17.61 -14.03 -8.36
CA PRO A 154 16.55 -14.43 -7.44
C PRO A 154 16.89 -15.61 -6.51
N LYS A 155 17.95 -16.36 -6.80
CA LYS A 155 18.43 -17.48 -5.97
C LYS A 155 19.55 -17.08 -5.02
N ASN A 156 20.52 -16.30 -5.50
CA ASN A 156 21.80 -16.09 -4.82
C ASN A 156 21.91 -14.73 -4.10
N ASN A 157 21.32 -13.66 -4.64
CA ASN A 157 21.38 -12.29 -4.08
C ASN A 157 20.04 -11.57 -4.31
N ARG A 158 18.95 -12.26 -3.96
CA ARG A 158 17.57 -11.87 -4.25
C ARG A 158 17.12 -10.55 -3.63
N PHE A 159 17.75 -10.08 -2.55
CA PHE A 159 17.32 -8.87 -1.85
C PHE A 159 17.90 -7.61 -2.51
N VAL A 160 17.02 -6.68 -2.90
CA VAL A 160 17.38 -5.40 -3.51
C VAL A 160 16.94 -4.28 -2.57
N GLY A 161 17.90 -3.47 -2.10
CA GLY A 161 17.62 -2.32 -1.24
C GLY A 161 17.01 -1.17 -2.06
N ILE A 162 15.94 -0.55 -1.58
CA ILE A 162 15.38 0.68 -2.17
C ILE A 162 15.49 1.79 -1.14
N PHE A 163 16.45 2.69 -1.35
CA PHE A 163 16.68 3.86 -0.50
C PHE A 163 16.24 5.13 -1.22
N SER A 164 14.94 5.37 -1.27
CA SER A 164 14.35 6.39 -2.11
C SER A 164 13.10 6.98 -1.45
N SER A 165 12.90 8.30 -1.62
CA SER A 165 11.66 8.98 -1.28
C SER A 165 10.58 8.58 -2.29
N ASN A 166 9.31 8.88 -2.00
CA ASN A 166 8.23 8.47 -2.89
C ASN A 166 8.37 9.13 -4.27
N ARG A 167 8.41 8.29 -5.32
CA ARG A 167 8.47 8.70 -6.72
C ARG A 167 8.10 7.52 -7.63
N PRO A 168 7.79 7.73 -8.93
CA PRO A 168 7.45 6.63 -9.82
C PRO A 168 8.51 5.54 -9.89
N GLU A 169 9.79 5.91 -9.93
CA GLU A 169 10.93 5.00 -10.03
C GLU A 169 11.02 4.06 -8.82
N TRP A 170 10.58 4.51 -7.63
CA TRP A 170 10.46 3.65 -6.45
C TRP A 170 9.49 2.50 -6.71
N THR A 171 8.33 2.83 -7.28
CA THR A 171 7.26 1.85 -7.57
C THR A 171 7.65 0.92 -8.69
N ILE A 172 8.25 1.47 -9.74
CA ILE A 172 8.78 0.70 -10.88
C ILE A 172 9.84 -0.28 -10.39
N ALA A 173 10.78 0.15 -9.56
CA ALA A 173 11.80 -0.72 -8.97
C ALA A 173 11.17 -1.79 -8.07
N ASP A 174 10.20 -1.42 -7.24
CA ASP A 174 9.51 -2.34 -6.33
C ASP A 174 8.87 -3.51 -7.09
N PHE A 175 8.05 -3.20 -8.08
CA PHE A 175 7.38 -4.23 -8.88
C PHE A 175 8.30 -4.93 -9.85
N GLY A 176 9.31 -4.24 -10.39
CA GLY A 176 10.31 -4.86 -11.26
C GLY A 176 11.14 -5.91 -10.53
N CYS A 177 11.47 -5.69 -9.26
CA CYS A 177 12.06 -6.73 -8.42
C CYS A 177 11.13 -7.95 -8.33
N GLN A 178 9.86 -7.71 -7.98
CA GLN A 178 8.88 -8.78 -7.75
C GLN A 178 8.53 -9.56 -9.03
N ALA A 179 8.50 -8.90 -10.19
CA ALA A 179 8.23 -9.52 -11.49
C ALA A 179 9.30 -10.54 -11.91
N TYR A 180 10.49 -10.43 -11.33
CA TYR A 180 11.61 -11.33 -11.58
C TYR A 180 12.00 -12.12 -10.33
N SER A 181 11.09 -12.30 -9.36
CA SER A 181 11.32 -13.05 -8.11
C SER A 181 12.45 -12.50 -7.21
N MET A 182 12.87 -11.25 -7.40
CA MET A 182 13.70 -10.52 -6.44
C MET A 182 12.81 -9.94 -5.33
N VAL A 183 13.41 -9.67 -4.18
CA VAL A 183 12.73 -9.19 -2.99
C VAL A 183 13.16 -7.74 -2.70
N PRO A 184 12.28 -6.77 -2.96
CA PRO A 184 12.55 -5.38 -2.60
C PRO A 184 12.53 -5.21 -1.07
N VAL A 185 13.55 -4.55 -0.54
CA VAL A 185 13.71 -4.20 0.87
C VAL A 185 13.82 -2.69 0.98
N ALA A 186 12.80 -2.05 1.55
CA ALA A 186 12.79 -0.61 1.68
C ALA A 186 13.72 -0.14 2.81
N LEU A 187 14.66 0.75 2.48
CA LEU A 187 15.54 1.41 3.43
C LEU A 187 14.89 2.73 3.86
N TYR A 188 14.54 2.83 5.14
CA TYR A 188 13.75 3.95 5.64
C TYR A 188 14.64 5.01 6.30
N GLU A 189 14.72 6.20 5.68
CA GLU A 189 15.54 7.33 6.13
C GLU A 189 15.39 7.65 7.63
N THR A 190 14.16 7.58 8.15
CA THR A 190 13.88 7.99 9.53
C THR A 190 14.30 6.96 10.58
N LEU A 191 14.71 5.76 10.19
CA LEU A 191 15.25 4.77 11.13
C LEU A 191 16.72 5.05 11.51
N GLY A 192 17.40 5.90 10.74
CA GLY A 192 18.79 6.28 10.97
C GLY A 192 19.81 5.37 10.28
N LEU A 193 21.08 5.81 10.32
CA LEU A 193 22.19 5.15 9.63
C LEU A 193 22.48 3.74 10.15
N GLU A 194 22.52 3.56 11.47
CA GLU A 194 22.75 2.23 12.07
C GLU A 194 21.66 1.22 11.70
N ALA A 195 20.42 1.68 11.58
CA ALA A 195 19.33 0.84 11.09
C ALA A 195 19.53 0.45 9.63
N CYS A 196 19.94 1.39 8.78
CA CYS A 196 20.26 1.13 7.37
C CYS A 196 21.38 0.09 7.26
N LYS A 197 22.48 0.29 7.99
CA LYS A 197 23.60 -0.66 8.08
C LYS A 197 23.16 -2.05 8.53
N HIS A 198 22.34 -2.11 9.57
CA HIS A 198 21.79 -3.36 10.07
C HIS A 198 20.98 -4.10 9.00
N VAL A 199 20.10 -3.40 8.28
CA VAL A 199 19.28 -3.98 7.20
C VAL A 199 20.16 -4.50 6.06
N LEU A 200 21.12 -3.69 5.61
CA LEU A 200 22.05 -4.06 4.52
C LEU A 200 22.80 -5.35 4.84
N ASN A 201 23.29 -5.49 6.08
CA ASN A 201 24.01 -6.67 6.52
C ASN A 201 23.10 -7.88 6.78
N GLU A 202 21.96 -7.69 7.45
CA GLU A 202 21.07 -8.80 7.78
C GLU A 202 20.46 -9.45 6.53
N CYS A 203 20.07 -8.63 5.55
CA CYS A 203 19.57 -9.08 4.25
C CYS A 203 20.67 -9.40 3.23
N GLU A 204 21.94 -9.22 3.59
CA GLU A 204 23.09 -9.41 2.68
C GLU A 204 22.90 -8.70 1.31
N ILE A 205 22.42 -7.45 1.34
CA ILE A 205 22.01 -6.72 0.14
C ILE A 205 23.22 -6.43 -0.75
N ALA A 206 23.16 -6.92 -1.99
CA ALA A 206 24.21 -6.73 -3.00
C ALA A 206 24.00 -5.48 -3.86
N THR A 207 22.74 -5.06 -4.07
CA THR A 207 22.35 -3.93 -4.90
C THR A 207 21.43 -2.99 -4.13
N VAL A 208 21.75 -1.69 -4.11
CA VAL A 208 20.89 -0.65 -3.53
C VAL A 208 20.52 0.37 -4.61
N ILE A 209 19.24 0.70 -4.71
CA ILE A 209 18.71 1.76 -5.57
C ILE A 209 18.51 3.02 -4.73
N CYS A 210 19.21 4.10 -5.09
CA CYS A 210 19.17 5.40 -4.42
C CYS A 210 18.49 6.44 -5.32
N ASP A 211 17.66 7.32 -4.76
CA ASP A 211 17.11 8.43 -5.54
C ASP A 211 18.11 9.57 -5.73
N LYS A 212 18.81 9.96 -4.67
CA LYS A 212 19.59 11.20 -4.59
C LYS A 212 21.07 10.93 -4.32
N PRO A 213 21.98 11.81 -4.79
CA PRO A 213 23.41 11.71 -4.50
C PRO A 213 23.73 11.65 -3.00
N LYS A 214 22.97 12.37 -2.16
CA LYS A 214 23.14 12.33 -0.69
C LYS A 214 22.97 10.91 -0.11
N LYS A 215 22.07 10.11 -0.67
CA LYS A 215 21.86 8.72 -0.23
C LYS A 215 22.94 7.80 -0.77
N VAL A 216 23.46 8.07 -1.96
CA VAL A 216 24.67 7.40 -2.47
C VAL A 216 25.84 7.62 -1.49
N GLN A 217 26.08 8.87 -1.06
CA GLN A 217 27.12 9.16 -0.07
C GLN A 217 26.87 8.42 1.24
N THR A 218 25.63 8.40 1.72
CA THR A 218 25.26 7.64 2.92
C THR A 218 25.61 6.14 2.80
N ILE A 219 25.34 5.52 1.65
CA ILE A 219 25.67 4.12 1.41
C ILE A 219 27.19 3.93 1.29
N LEU A 220 27.90 4.88 0.69
CA LEU A 220 29.36 4.88 0.60
C LEU A 220 30.02 4.96 1.99
N ASP A 221 29.51 5.81 2.89
CA ASP A 221 30.00 5.94 4.26
C ASP A 221 29.82 4.64 5.06
N LEU A 222 28.77 3.86 4.73
CA LEU A 222 28.50 2.56 5.33
C LEU A 222 29.29 1.41 4.68
N GLN A 223 29.84 1.61 3.48
CA GLN A 223 30.49 0.57 2.66
C GLN A 223 31.52 -0.28 3.43
N PRO A 224 32.39 0.29 4.29
CA PRO A 224 33.38 -0.49 5.04
C PRO A 224 32.74 -1.57 5.95
N ASP A 225 31.51 -1.33 6.41
CA ASP A 225 30.77 -2.21 7.31
C ASP A 225 29.75 -3.11 6.57
N VAL A 226 29.55 -2.94 5.26
CA VAL A 226 28.55 -3.70 4.47
C VAL A 226 29.19 -4.55 3.37
N SER A 227 29.90 -5.59 3.80
CA SER A 227 30.76 -6.44 2.97
C SER A 227 30.11 -7.12 1.75
N LYS A 228 28.77 -7.20 1.69
CA LYS A 228 28.02 -7.83 0.60
C LYS A 228 27.60 -6.86 -0.50
N LEU A 229 27.65 -5.55 -0.25
CA LEU A 229 27.29 -4.54 -1.23
C LEU A 229 28.26 -4.57 -2.42
N ARG A 230 27.72 -4.54 -3.64
CA ARG A 230 28.49 -4.56 -4.90
C ARG A 230 28.07 -3.46 -5.86
N MET A 231 26.79 -3.05 -5.82
CA MET A 231 26.24 -2.12 -6.79
C MET A 231 25.36 -1.06 -6.14
N ILE A 232 25.52 0.18 -6.60
CA ILE A 232 24.59 1.28 -6.36
C ILE A 232 23.96 1.67 -7.70
N VAL A 233 22.64 1.59 -7.77
CA VAL A 233 21.86 2.15 -8.87
C VAL A 233 21.34 3.50 -8.42
N VAL A 234 21.50 4.55 -9.23
CA VAL A 234 21.09 5.91 -8.85
C VAL A 234 20.10 6.51 -9.85
N ILE A 235 19.04 7.13 -9.34
CA ILE A 235 17.96 7.70 -10.17
C ILE A 235 18.35 9.10 -10.66
N GLU A 236 18.75 10.00 -9.76
CA GLU A 236 19.17 11.34 -10.14
C GLU A 236 20.63 11.39 -10.61
N PRO A 237 21.00 12.36 -11.46
CA PRO A 237 22.39 12.56 -11.86
C PRO A 237 23.31 12.75 -10.65
N VAL A 238 24.50 12.15 -10.73
CA VAL A 238 25.55 12.20 -9.71
C VAL A 238 26.78 12.87 -10.31
N ALA A 239 27.44 13.74 -9.54
CA ALA A 239 28.68 14.39 -9.95
C ALA A 239 29.85 13.38 -10.04
N ASP A 240 30.84 13.69 -10.88
CA ASP A 240 31.94 12.77 -11.21
C ASP A 240 32.83 12.43 -10.01
N ASP A 241 32.91 13.30 -9.02
CA ASP A 241 33.65 13.10 -7.77
C ASP A 241 33.01 11.99 -6.91
N ILE A 242 31.69 12.00 -6.76
CA ILE A 242 30.96 10.96 -6.04
C ILE A 242 31.06 9.63 -6.81
N ARG A 243 30.94 9.66 -8.14
CA ARG A 243 31.12 8.47 -8.99
C ARG A 243 32.50 7.84 -8.78
N SER A 244 33.55 8.65 -8.88
CA SER A 244 34.94 8.22 -8.66
C SER A 244 35.15 7.64 -7.26
N SER A 245 34.50 8.22 -6.25
CA SER A 245 34.58 7.74 -4.86
C SER A 245 33.92 6.37 -4.69
N VAL A 246 32.79 6.13 -5.34
CA VAL A 246 32.10 4.82 -5.32
C VAL A 246 32.93 3.75 -6.02
N GLU A 247 33.51 4.07 -7.18
CA GLU A 247 34.40 3.16 -7.91
C GLU A 247 35.68 2.85 -7.13
N SER A 248 36.28 3.84 -6.47
CA SER A 248 37.44 3.66 -5.59
C SER A 248 37.15 2.77 -4.38
N ALA A 249 35.89 2.74 -3.92
CA ALA A 249 35.42 1.81 -2.88
C ALA A 249 35.13 0.39 -3.43
N GLY A 250 35.42 0.11 -4.70
CA GLY A 250 35.21 -1.19 -5.34
C GLY A 250 33.73 -1.50 -5.62
N LEU A 251 32.87 -0.48 -5.64
CA LEU A 251 31.45 -0.62 -5.97
C LEU A 251 31.20 -0.21 -7.43
N LYS A 252 30.24 -0.87 -8.07
CA LYS A 252 29.73 -0.47 -9.38
C LYS A 252 28.62 0.58 -9.21
N MET A 253 28.70 1.69 -9.95
CA MET A 253 27.61 2.66 -10.06
C MET A 253 26.93 2.57 -11.43
N MET A 254 25.60 2.52 -11.46
CA MET A 254 24.81 2.56 -12.69
C MET A 254 23.68 3.57 -12.56
N ALA A 255 23.35 4.29 -13.65
CA ALA A 255 22.14 5.10 -13.64
C ALA A 255 20.90 4.20 -13.76
N PHE A 256 19.80 4.58 -13.14
CA PHE A 256 18.53 3.86 -13.22
C PHE A 256 18.05 3.71 -14.66
N GLU A 257 18.21 4.77 -15.46
CA GLU A 257 17.86 4.78 -16.88
C GLU A 257 18.72 3.82 -17.71
N ASP A 258 19.99 3.63 -17.35
CA ASP A 258 20.86 2.65 -18.03
C ASP A 258 20.39 1.21 -17.78
N ILE A 259 19.91 0.93 -16.56
CA ILE A 259 19.33 -0.38 -16.22
C ILE A 259 18.03 -0.60 -17.02
N LEU A 260 17.14 0.41 -17.08
CA LEU A 260 15.93 0.35 -17.90
C LEU A 260 16.27 0.06 -19.37
N ASN A 261 17.20 0.83 -19.94
CA ASN A 261 17.62 0.68 -21.34
C ASN A 261 18.25 -0.69 -21.62
N ALA A 262 19.11 -1.19 -20.74
CA ALA A 262 19.67 -2.54 -20.86
C ALA A 262 18.56 -3.61 -20.84
N GLY A 263 17.60 -3.45 -19.93
CA GLY A 263 16.44 -4.31 -19.82
C GLY A 263 15.54 -4.33 -21.05
N LYS A 264 15.33 -3.15 -21.65
CA LYS A 264 14.57 -2.95 -22.88
C LYS A 264 15.24 -3.56 -24.11
N LEU A 265 16.56 -3.35 -24.24
CA LEU A 265 17.33 -3.82 -25.40
C LEU A 265 17.50 -5.34 -25.40
N ASN A 266 17.64 -5.95 -24.23
CA ASN A 266 17.87 -7.39 -24.09
C ASN A 266 16.91 -8.00 -23.05
N PRO A 267 15.59 -8.07 -23.35
CA PRO A 267 14.59 -8.53 -22.39
C PRO A 267 14.91 -9.94 -21.90
N LYS A 268 14.81 -10.13 -20.58
CA LYS A 268 14.83 -11.44 -19.93
C LYS A 268 13.41 -11.87 -19.64
N GLU A 269 13.14 -13.15 -19.76
CA GLU A 269 11.83 -13.69 -19.40
C GLU A 269 11.54 -13.47 -17.91
N PRO A 270 10.37 -12.90 -17.57
CA PRO A 270 9.95 -12.75 -16.19
C PRO A 270 9.90 -14.11 -15.48
N ARG A 271 10.43 -14.16 -14.27
CA ARG A 271 10.30 -15.31 -13.40
C ARG A 271 9.29 -14.98 -12.33
N LEU A 272 8.04 -15.38 -12.56
CA LEU A 272 6.96 -15.09 -11.62
C LEU A 272 7.20 -15.82 -10.29
N PRO A 273 7.01 -15.14 -9.15
CA PRO A 273 7.12 -15.75 -7.83
C PRO A 273 5.97 -16.74 -7.59
N SER A 274 6.15 -17.64 -6.63
CA SER A 274 5.06 -18.45 -6.06
C SER A 274 4.33 -17.69 -4.95
N GLU A 275 3.14 -18.16 -4.58
CA GLU A 275 2.33 -17.56 -3.51
C GLU A 275 3.05 -17.51 -2.15
N ASP A 276 3.90 -18.50 -1.85
CA ASP A 276 4.65 -18.59 -0.59
C ASP A 276 5.99 -17.84 -0.61
N ASP A 277 6.41 -17.34 -1.77
CA ASP A 277 7.64 -16.56 -1.86
C ASP A 277 7.52 -15.24 -1.10
N VAL A 278 8.67 -14.75 -0.63
CA VAL A 278 8.77 -13.45 0.03
C VAL A 278 8.46 -12.35 -0.99
N PHE A 279 7.44 -11.56 -0.69
CA PHE A 279 7.04 -10.37 -1.44
C PHE A 279 7.89 -9.17 -1.05
N THR A 280 8.10 -8.97 0.26
CA THR A 280 8.97 -7.91 0.78
C THR A 280 9.39 -8.19 2.22
N VAL A 281 10.42 -7.47 2.68
CA VAL A 281 10.80 -7.40 4.09
C VAL A 281 10.59 -5.98 4.59
N CYS A 282 9.72 -5.81 5.59
CA CYS A 282 9.46 -4.52 6.20
C CYS A 282 10.21 -4.40 7.53
N TYR A 283 11.14 -3.46 7.62
CA TYR A 283 11.83 -3.17 8.88
C TYR A 283 11.03 -2.23 9.76
N THR A 284 11.02 -2.53 11.06
CA THR A 284 10.33 -1.72 12.08
C THR A 284 11.27 -1.41 13.23
N SER A 285 11.13 -0.24 13.86
CA SER A 285 11.88 0.10 15.06
C SER A 285 11.56 -0.92 16.16
N GLY A 286 12.50 -1.82 16.42
CA GLY A 286 12.36 -2.83 17.46
C GLY A 286 12.41 -2.16 18.84
N THR A 287 11.82 -2.79 19.86
CA THR A 287 11.96 -2.34 21.25
C THR A 287 13.34 -2.64 21.85
N THR A 288 14.18 -3.39 21.14
CA THR A 288 15.46 -3.93 21.60
C THR A 288 16.66 -3.27 20.89
N GLY A 289 16.51 -2.04 20.40
CA GLY A 289 17.56 -1.28 19.70
C GLY A 289 17.54 -1.50 18.18
N ASN A 290 17.94 -2.68 17.70
CA ASN A 290 18.00 -2.95 16.26
C ASN A 290 16.61 -3.13 15.63
N PRO A 291 16.38 -2.63 14.40
CA PRO A 291 15.12 -2.81 13.71
C PRO A 291 14.93 -4.28 13.32
N LYS A 292 13.70 -4.77 13.33
CA LYS A 292 13.39 -6.18 13.00
C LYS A 292 12.75 -6.28 11.62
N GLY A 293 13.25 -7.17 10.78
CA GLY A 293 12.70 -7.49 9.47
C GLY A 293 11.45 -8.38 9.56
N VAL A 294 10.29 -7.81 9.21
CA VAL A 294 9.03 -8.55 9.07
C VAL A 294 8.92 -9.09 7.66
N VAL A 295 8.98 -10.41 7.53
CA VAL A 295 8.80 -11.10 6.24
C VAL A 295 7.33 -11.13 5.85
N VAL A 296 7.01 -10.60 4.68
CA VAL A 296 5.67 -10.66 4.08
C VAL A 296 5.75 -11.50 2.81
N THR A 297 4.94 -12.55 2.72
CA THR A 297 4.83 -13.39 1.52
C THR A 297 3.77 -12.85 0.56
N HIS A 298 3.82 -13.28 -0.71
CA HIS A 298 2.81 -12.87 -1.71
C HIS A 298 1.38 -13.20 -1.25
N ILE A 299 1.14 -14.42 -0.76
CA ILE A 299 -0.18 -14.83 -0.25
C ILE A 299 -0.62 -14.01 0.96
N ALA A 300 0.30 -13.71 1.89
CA ALA A 300 -0.04 -12.89 3.06
C ALA A 300 -0.46 -11.48 2.63
N PHE A 301 0.24 -10.90 1.66
CA PHE A 301 -0.10 -9.61 1.10
C PHE A 301 -1.46 -9.64 0.39
N VAL A 302 -1.66 -10.55 -0.57
CA VAL A 302 -2.91 -10.68 -1.33
C VAL A 302 -4.11 -10.91 -0.40
N LYS A 303 -3.99 -11.77 0.61
CA LYS A 303 -5.05 -12.01 1.59
C LYS A 303 -5.36 -10.79 2.45
N SER A 304 -4.36 -9.96 2.73
CA SER A 304 -4.56 -8.69 3.41
C SER A 304 -5.38 -7.72 2.56
N MET A 305 -5.07 -7.64 1.25
CA MET A 305 -5.81 -6.78 0.31
C MET A 305 -7.25 -7.26 0.10
N GLU A 306 -7.45 -8.58 -0.02
CA GLU A 306 -8.79 -9.19 -0.10
C GLU A 306 -9.63 -8.84 1.13
N SER A 307 -9.02 -8.93 2.31
CA SER A 307 -9.69 -8.58 3.57
C SER A 307 -10.10 -7.10 3.62
N ILE A 308 -9.21 -6.20 3.19
CA ILE A 308 -9.50 -4.76 3.11
C ILE A 308 -10.65 -4.52 2.12
N HIS A 309 -10.63 -5.18 0.96
CA HIS A 309 -11.69 -5.04 -0.04
C HIS A 309 -13.06 -5.43 0.49
N ILE A 310 -13.18 -6.60 1.11
CA ILE A 310 -14.44 -7.12 1.69
C ILE A 310 -15.02 -6.12 2.69
N VAL A 311 -14.16 -5.58 3.54
CA VAL A 311 -14.55 -4.68 4.62
C VAL A 311 -14.92 -3.28 4.10
N LEU A 312 -14.27 -2.83 3.03
CA LEU A 312 -14.48 -1.50 2.47
C LEU A 312 -15.67 -1.44 1.50
N LYS A 313 -15.88 -2.48 0.69
CA LYS A 313 -16.86 -2.51 -0.41
C LYS A 313 -18.29 -2.08 -0.02
N PRO A 314 -18.85 -2.47 1.14
CA PRO A 314 -20.20 -2.05 1.53
C PRO A 314 -20.33 -0.55 1.81
N ARG A 315 -19.20 0.12 2.07
CA ARG A 315 -19.16 1.54 2.48
C ARG A 315 -18.62 2.43 1.36
N TYR A 316 -17.70 1.89 0.55
CA TYR A 316 -17.03 2.64 -0.49
C TYR A 316 -16.56 1.72 -1.63
N THR A 317 -17.06 1.99 -2.83
CA THR A 317 -16.60 1.33 -4.05
C THR A 317 -15.47 2.15 -4.66
N ILE A 318 -14.28 1.56 -4.72
CA ILE A 318 -13.14 2.14 -5.43
C ILE A 318 -13.36 1.97 -6.93
N THR A 319 -13.12 3.04 -7.68
CA THR A 319 -13.28 3.10 -9.14
C THR A 319 -12.06 3.75 -9.77
N THR A 320 -11.92 3.67 -11.09
CA THR A 320 -10.83 4.31 -11.83
C THR A 320 -10.91 5.85 -11.84
N ASP A 321 -12.06 6.42 -11.46
CA ASP A 321 -12.22 7.86 -11.21
C ASP A 321 -11.53 8.34 -9.93
N ASP A 322 -11.15 7.40 -9.05
CA ASP A 322 -10.47 7.75 -7.81
C ASP A 322 -9.04 8.21 -8.04
N VAL A 323 -8.55 8.99 -7.09
CA VAL A 323 -7.22 9.59 -7.12
C VAL A 323 -6.61 9.52 -5.74
N HIS A 324 -5.36 9.08 -5.67
CA HIS A 324 -4.58 9.01 -4.42
C HIS A 324 -3.34 9.89 -4.50
N LEU A 325 -2.99 10.54 -3.39
CA LEU A 325 -1.74 11.28 -3.24
C LEU A 325 -0.76 10.45 -2.41
N SER A 326 0.32 9.98 -3.03
CA SER A 326 1.39 9.29 -2.31
C SER A 326 2.32 10.29 -1.63
N TYR A 327 2.04 10.56 -0.35
CA TYR A 327 2.84 11.46 0.50
C TYR A 327 3.36 10.79 1.79
N LEU A 328 2.72 9.71 2.23
CA LEU A 328 3.22 8.88 3.33
C LEU A 328 4.35 8.00 2.79
N PRO A 329 5.42 7.72 3.55
CA PRO A 329 6.57 6.98 3.00
C PRO A 329 6.21 5.59 2.48
N LEU A 330 6.58 5.27 1.22
CA LEU A 330 6.40 3.95 0.62
C LEU A 330 7.23 2.86 1.30
N ALA A 331 8.29 3.25 2.02
CA ALA A 331 9.03 2.35 2.91
C ALA A 331 8.20 1.83 4.09
N HIS A 332 7.09 2.50 4.42
CA HIS A 332 6.20 2.09 5.49
C HIS A 332 4.99 1.31 4.92
N ASN A 333 4.76 0.10 5.45
CA ASN A 333 3.78 -0.84 4.90
C ASN A 333 2.33 -0.31 4.85
N PHE A 334 1.97 0.68 5.68
CA PHE A 334 0.64 1.31 5.63
C PHE A 334 0.39 2.03 4.30
N GLU A 335 1.31 2.90 3.85
CA GLU A 335 1.17 3.56 2.54
C GLU A 335 1.23 2.51 1.45
N ARG A 336 2.26 1.66 1.50
CA ARG A 336 2.52 0.68 0.44
C ARG A 336 1.33 -0.26 0.21
N GLY A 337 0.67 -0.71 1.28
CA GLY A 337 -0.56 -1.49 1.18
C GLY A 337 -1.70 -0.72 0.51
N CYS A 338 -1.96 0.53 0.92
CA CYS A 338 -3.00 1.37 0.30
C CYS A 338 -2.69 1.64 -1.17
N PHE A 339 -1.44 1.98 -1.46
CA PHE A 339 -0.93 2.30 -2.79
C PHE A 339 -1.13 1.13 -3.75
N ILE A 340 -0.66 -0.07 -3.39
CA ILE A 340 -0.79 -1.26 -4.24
C ILE A 340 -2.26 -1.68 -4.38
N PHE A 341 -3.04 -1.61 -3.31
CA PHE A 341 -4.47 -1.91 -3.36
C PHE A 341 -5.23 -1.04 -4.37
N LEU A 342 -4.94 0.25 -4.38
CA LEU A 342 -5.53 1.21 -5.31
C LEU A 342 -5.03 0.99 -6.73
N MET A 343 -3.73 0.71 -6.92
CA MET A 343 -3.21 0.36 -8.23
C MET A 343 -3.89 -0.85 -8.83
N MET A 344 -4.11 -1.92 -8.04
CA MET A 344 -4.85 -3.13 -8.48
C MET A 344 -6.28 -2.83 -8.95
N LYS A 345 -6.82 -1.64 -8.61
CA LYS A 345 -8.16 -1.17 -8.98
C LYS A 345 -8.16 -0.14 -10.12
N GLY A 346 -7.02 0.11 -10.76
CA GLY A 346 -6.93 1.08 -11.86
C GLY A 346 -6.95 2.55 -11.41
N VAL A 347 -6.69 2.82 -10.12
CA VAL A 347 -6.66 4.18 -9.56
C VAL A 347 -5.35 4.88 -9.92
N ARG A 348 -5.46 6.12 -10.44
CA ARG A 348 -4.29 6.97 -10.66
C ARG A 348 -3.71 7.53 -9.36
N ILE A 349 -2.39 7.50 -9.24
CA ILE A 349 -1.66 7.92 -8.04
C ILE A 349 -0.69 9.05 -8.39
N GLY A 350 -0.91 10.22 -7.81
CA GLY A 350 0.04 11.33 -7.88
C GLY A 350 1.03 11.27 -6.72
N PHE A 351 2.30 11.57 -6.97
CA PHE A 351 3.31 11.72 -5.93
C PHE A 351 3.31 13.14 -5.38
N SER A 352 3.59 13.29 -4.07
CA SER A 352 3.90 14.61 -3.54
C SER A 352 5.23 15.12 -4.11
N SER A 353 5.34 16.44 -4.27
CA SER A 353 6.58 17.13 -4.68
C SER A 353 7.78 16.89 -3.74
N GLY A 354 7.56 16.26 -2.58
CA GLY A 354 8.60 15.85 -1.63
C GLY A 354 8.90 16.87 -0.54
N ASP A 355 8.45 18.12 -0.69
CA ASP A 355 8.44 19.10 0.39
C ASP A 355 7.11 19.08 1.14
N VAL A 356 7.15 18.70 2.42
CA VAL A 356 5.98 18.66 3.30
C VAL A 356 5.31 20.04 3.42
N LYS A 357 6.04 21.14 3.20
CA LYS A 357 5.49 22.50 3.18
C LYS A 357 4.54 22.72 2.00
N LEU A 358 4.78 22.02 0.88
CA LEU A 358 3.98 22.08 -0.34
C LEU A 358 2.84 21.06 -0.36
N LEU A 359 2.70 20.22 0.67
CA LEU A 359 1.68 19.16 0.70
C LEU A 359 0.24 19.68 0.46
N MET A 360 -0.11 20.84 1.02
CA MET A 360 -1.45 21.41 0.81
C MET A 360 -1.66 21.91 -0.62
N ASP A 361 -0.59 22.37 -1.27
CA ASP A 361 -0.62 22.79 -2.67
C ASP A 361 -0.72 21.57 -3.61
N ASP A 362 0.00 20.49 -3.31
CA ASP A 362 -0.12 19.20 -4.00
C ASP A 362 -1.55 18.64 -3.88
N LEU A 363 -2.14 18.68 -2.66
CA LEU A 363 -3.52 18.24 -2.42
C LEU A 363 -4.54 19.08 -3.18
N ALA A 364 -4.39 20.39 -3.18
CA ALA A 364 -5.28 21.31 -3.90
C ALA A 364 -5.21 21.11 -5.42
N THR A 365 -4.02 20.80 -5.95
CA THR A 365 -3.79 20.55 -7.38
C THR A 365 -4.31 19.18 -7.80
N LEU A 366 -3.90 18.11 -7.11
CA LEU A 366 -4.25 16.73 -7.47
C LEU A 366 -5.73 16.40 -7.21
N LYS A 367 -6.31 17.04 -6.18
CA LYS A 367 -7.69 16.82 -5.73
C LYS A 367 -7.98 15.34 -5.46
N PRO A 368 -7.30 14.68 -4.51
CA PRO A 368 -7.51 13.26 -4.26
C PRO A 368 -8.93 12.95 -3.80
N THR A 369 -9.35 11.70 -4.00
CA THR A 369 -10.61 11.15 -3.46
C THR A 369 -10.33 10.18 -2.32
N PHE A 370 -9.17 9.54 -2.31
CA PHE A 370 -8.71 8.65 -1.26
C PHE A 370 -7.53 9.28 -0.53
N PHE A 371 -7.61 9.36 0.81
CA PHE A 371 -6.62 10.06 1.62
C PHE A 371 -6.20 9.21 2.84
N PRO A 372 -5.20 8.32 2.69
CA PRO A 372 -4.63 7.63 3.82
C PRO A 372 -3.83 8.64 4.64
N SER A 373 -4.07 8.66 5.95
CA SER A 373 -3.47 9.66 6.81
C SER A 373 -3.10 9.10 8.17
N VAL A 374 -2.35 9.91 8.92
CA VAL A 374 -1.87 9.58 10.26
C VAL A 374 -2.48 10.55 11.26
N PRO A 375 -2.75 10.13 12.51
CA PRO A 375 -3.40 10.98 13.51
C PRO A 375 -2.72 12.34 13.71
N ARG A 376 -1.39 12.41 13.58
CA ARG A 376 -0.65 13.68 13.69
C ARG A 376 -1.14 14.74 12.69
N LEU A 377 -1.39 14.37 11.43
CA LEU A 377 -1.87 15.31 10.42
C LEU A 377 -3.35 15.65 10.64
N LEU A 378 -4.16 14.64 10.95
CA LEU A 378 -5.59 14.80 11.21
C LEU A 378 -5.86 15.69 12.43
N ASN A 379 -5.11 15.51 13.52
CA ASN A 379 -5.16 16.37 14.70
C ASN A 379 -4.73 17.79 14.37
N ARG A 380 -3.68 17.99 13.56
CA ARG A 380 -3.26 19.33 13.14
C ARG A 380 -4.37 20.07 12.37
N ILE A 381 -5.11 19.36 11.51
CA ILE A 381 -6.27 19.93 10.81
C ILE A 381 -7.34 20.35 11.81
N TYR A 382 -7.70 19.45 12.74
CA TYR A 382 -8.66 19.73 13.81
C TYR A 382 -8.24 20.95 14.65
N ASP A 383 -7.01 20.95 15.18
CA ASP A 383 -6.48 22.01 16.03
C ASP A 383 -6.44 23.35 15.31
N SER A 384 -6.07 23.37 14.03
CA SER A 384 -6.05 24.59 13.22
C SER A 384 -7.45 25.21 13.07
N VAL A 385 -8.48 24.38 12.89
CA VAL A 385 -9.87 24.86 12.81
C VAL A 385 -10.34 25.35 14.18
N GLN A 386 -10.07 24.58 15.24
CA GLN A 386 -10.44 24.94 16.61
C GLN A 386 -9.80 26.27 17.06
N ALA A 387 -8.52 26.46 16.77
CA ALA A 387 -7.83 27.72 17.05
C ALA A 387 -8.46 28.90 16.30
N GLY A 388 -8.85 28.70 15.03
CA GLY A 388 -9.50 29.74 14.23
C GLY A 388 -10.86 30.18 14.76
N VAL A 389 -11.67 29.26 15.28
CA VAL A 389 -13.02 29.59 15.79
C VAL A 389 -13.04 30.11 17.22
N LYS A 390 -12.08 29.72 18.07
CA LYS A 390 -11.95 30.20 19.45
C LYS A 390 -11.72 31.72 19.57
N THR A 391 -11.35 32.37 18.46
CA THR A 391 -11.19 33.83 18.38
C THR A 391 -12.51 34.60 18.46
N SER A 392 -13.67 33.95 18.29
CA SER A 392 -14.97 34.62 18.29
C SER A 392 -16.08 33.69 18.78
N PHE A 393 -16.87 34.18 19.75
CA PHE A 393 -18.03 33.45 20.27
C PHE A 393 -19.01 33.06 19.16
N ILE A 394 -19.28 33.98 18.22
CA ILE A 394 -20.18 33.74 17.08
C ILE A 394 -19.65 32.61 16.20
N LYS A 395 -18.36 32.61 15.86
CA LYS A 395 -17.75 31.55 15.04
C LYS A 395 -17.79 30.19 15.74
N SER A 396 -17.55 30.16 17.05
CA SER A 396 -17.62 28.94 17.85
C SER A 396 -19.04 28.36 17.87
N THR A 397 -20.05 29.21 18.11
CA THR A 397 -21.47 28.80 18.12
C THR A 397 -21.93 28.30 16.74
N LEU A 398 -21.55 28.99 15.66
CA LEU A 398 -21.85 28.54 14.29
C LEU A 398 -21.22 27.19 13.97
N LEU A 399 -19.95 26.97 14.36
CA LEU A 399 -19.31 25.67 14.16
C LEU A 399 -20.03 24.57 14.95
N ALA A 400 -20.43 24.84 16.19
CA ALA A 400 -21.16 23.86 17.01
C ALA A 400 -22.50 23.45 16.37
N TRP A 401 -23.27 24.41 15.86
CA TRP A 401 -24.52 24.13 15.13
C TRP A 401 -24.28 23.34 13.85
N ALA A 402 -23.25 23.71 13.09
CA ALA A 402 -22.88 23.00 11.88
C ALA A 402 -22.47 21.55 12.16
N LEU A 403 -21.66 21.32 13.20
CA LEU A 403 -21.25 19.98 13.62
C LEU A 403 -22.45 19.16 14.09
N ALA A 404 -23.37 19.73 14.88
CA ALA A 404 -24.57 19.02 15.33
C ALA A 404 -25.45 18.60 14.15
N SER A 405 -25.65 19.50 13.17
CA SER A 405 -26.41 19.21 11.96
C SER A 405 -25.75 18.14 11.10
N LYS A 406 -24.45 18.26 10.81
CA LYS A 406 -23.71 17.28 10.01
C LYS A 406 -23.60 15.94 10.72
N LYS A 407 -23.46 15.91 12.05
CA LYS A 407 -23.43 14.66 12.82
C LYS A 407 -24.71 13.86 12.61
N LYS A 408 -25.88 14.50 12.61
CA LYS A 408 -27.16 13.85 12.30
C LYS A 408 -27.20 13.26 10.88
N GLU A 409 -26.59 13.93 9.89
CA GLU A 409 -26.45 13.37 8.54
C GLU A 409 -25.58 12.10 8.56
N ILE A 410 -24.40 12.18 9.19
CA ILE A 410 -23.44 11.09 9.27
C ILE A 410 -24.00 9.87 10.02
N ASP A 411 -24.74 10.09 11.12
CA ASP A 411 -25.40 9.04 11.90
C ASP A 411 -26.48 8.32 11.08
N ASN A 412 -27.04 8.99 10.06
CA ASN A 412 -27.97 8.40 9.08
C ASN A 412 -27.26 7.91 7.80
N HIS A 413 -25.93 7.75 7.82
CA HIS A 413 -25.10 7.34 6.69
C HIS A 413 -25.16 8.27 5.46
N ILE A 414 -25.47 9.56 5.66
CA ILE A 414 -25.48 10.57 4.61
C ILE A 414 -24.13 11.29 4.58
N PHE A 415 -23.30 10.95 3.60
CA PHE A 415 -22.00 11.59 3.37
C PHE A 415 -22.08 12.53 2.16
N ARG A 416 -22.09 13.83 2.43
CA ARG A 416 -22.26 14.87 1.40
C ARG A 416 -21.43 16.12 1.69
N LYS A 417 -21.11 16.89 0.65
CA LYS A 417 -20.28 18.12 0.70
C LYS A 417 -20.97 19.37 0.13
N ASP A 418 -22.28 19.32 0.01
CA ASP A 418 -23.14 20.30 -0.65
C ASP A 418 -24.30 20.75 0.27
N SER A 419 -24.20 20.50 1.58
CA SER A 419 -25.13 21.07 2.54
C SER A 419 -24.91 22.58 2.71
N PHE A 420 -25.89 23.27 3.29
CA PHE A 420 -25.75 24.69 3.68
C PHE A 420 -24.49 24.94 4.52
N TRP A 421 -24.19 24.05 5.48
CA TRP A 421 -23.01 24.16 6.34
C TRP A 421 -21.69 23.91 5.60
N ASP A 422 -21.72 23.07 4.56
CA ASP A 422 -20.57 22.90 3.69
C ASP A 422 -20.25 24.21 2.98
N MET A 423 -21.26 24.85 2.37
CA MET A 423 -21.08 26.12 1.67
C MET A 423 -20.62 27.24 2.61
N LEU A 424 -21.17 27.33 3.82
CA LEU A 424 -20.89 28.41 4.76
C LEU A 424 -19.56 28.25 5.51
N ILE A 425 -19.23 27.01 5.93
CA ILE A 425 -18.13 26.76 6.88
C ILE A 425 -17.12 25.78 6.30
N PHE A 426 -17.55 24.58 5.89
CA PHE A 426 -16.62 23.47 5.68
C PHE A 426 -15.93 23.47 4.32
N ARG A 427 -16.45 24.18 3.31
CA ARG A 427 -15.86 24.27 1.96
C ARG A 427 -14.40 24.70 2.02
N LYS A 428 -14.05 25.67 2.88
CA LYS A 428 -12.66 26.12 3.08
C LYS A 428 -11.72 25.01 3.57
N ILE A 429 -12.22 24.06 4.36
CA ILE A 429 -11.44 22.92 4.87
C ILE A 429 -11.35 21.86 3.78
N GLN A 430 -12.46 21.59 3.10
CA GLN A 430 -12.54 20.63 2.00
C GLN A 430 -11.60 21.02 0.85
N ASP A 431 -11.61 22.28 0.43
CA ASP A 431 -10.81 22.80 -0.68
C ASP A 431 -9.30 22.73 -0.41
N LYS A 432 -8.88 22.88 0.85
CA LYS A 432 -7.48 22.67 1.26
C LYS A 432 -6.98 21.23 1.06
N LEU A 433 -7.90 20.26 1.05
CA LEU A 433 -7.62 18.86 0.72
C LEU A 433 -8.05 18.53 -0.73
N GLY A 434 -8.28 19.56 -1.56
CA GLY A 434 -8.67 19.43 -2.95
C GLY A 434 -10.15 19.16 -3.22
N GLY A 435 -11.01 19.24 -2.20
CA GLY A 435 -12.48 19.26 -2.33
C GLY A 435 -13.14 17.92 -2.68
N ARG A 436 -12.37 16.92 -3.13
CA ARG A 436 -12.89 15.65 -3.65
C ARG A 436 -12.76 14.45 -2.72
N ILE A 437 -12.18 14.60 -1.53
CA ILE A 437 -11.97 13.48 -0.58
C ILE A 437 -13.28 12.74 -0.28
N LYS A 438 -13.39 11.47 -0.64
CA LYS A 438 -14.53 10.59 -0.34
C LYS A 438 -14.24 9.62 0.81
N LEU A 439 -12.96 9.29 1.02
CA LEU A 439 -12.54 8.36 2.05
C LEU A 439 -11.20 8.78 2.68
N VAL A 440 -11.19 8.83 4.01
CA VAL A 440 -9.99 8.98 4.83
C VAL A 440 -9.77 7.71 5.63
N ILE A 441 -8.61 7.09 5.49
CA ILE A 441 -8.19 5.97 6.33
C ILE A 441 -7.13 6.47 7.30
N SER A 442 -7.39 6.36 8.60
CA SER A 442 -6.39 6.71 9.62
C SER A 442 -5.68 5.47 10.17
N GLY A 443 -4.35 5.47 10.10
CA GLY A 443 -3.50 4.35 10.51
C GLY A 443 -2.33 4.75 11.42
N ALA A 444 -1.49 3.76 11.76
CA ALA A 444 -0.28 3.85 12.57
C ALA A 444 -0.44 4.23 14.06
N ALA A 445 -1.45 5.02 14.43
CA ALA A 445 -1.73 5.43 15.82
C ALA A 445 -3.23 5.61 16.06
N PRO A 446 -3.71 5.64 17.32
CA PRO A 446 -5.12 5.92 17.61
C PRO A 446 -5.48 7.38 17.31
N LEU A 447 -6.74 7.60 16.93
CA LEU A 447 -7.38 8.91 16.78
C LEU A 447 -8.56 8.97 17.76
N SER A 448 -8.82 10.12 18.39
CA SER A 448 -9.95 10.24 19.32
C SER A 448 -11.29 10.24 18.56
N ALA A 449 -12.35 9.78 19.24
CA ALA A 449 -13.70 9.78 18.68
C ALA A 449 -14.18 11.20 18.31
N ASP A 450 -13.79 12.21 19.10
CA ASP A 450 -14.14 13.61 18.85
C ASP A 450 -13.51 14.13 17.57
N VAL A 451 -12.21 13.90 17.38
CA VAL A 451 -11.50 14.33 16.16
C VAL A 451 -12.05 13.60 14.95
N MET A 452 -12.35 12.31 15.07
CA MET A 452 -12.96 11.54 13.99
C MET A 452 -14.35 12.06 13.62
N SER A 453 -15.22 12.31 14.62
CA SER A 453 -16.56 12.85 14.42
C SER A 453 -16.50 14.22 13.74
N PHE A 454 -15.60 15.08 14.20
CA PHE A 454 -15.33 16.36 13.57
C PHE A 454 -14.92 16.19 12.11
N LEU A 455 -13.95 15.32 11.80
CA LEU A 455 -13.45 15.13 10.45
C LEU A 455 -14.52 14.57 9.50
N ARG A 456 -15.34 13.63 9.97
CA ARG A 456 -16.49 13.11 9.18
C ARG A 456 -17.45 14.24 8.81
N CYS A 457 -17.77 15.10 9.77
CA CYS A 457 -18.65 16.25 9.54
C CYS A 457 -18.02 17.29 8.61
N ALA A 458 -16.77 17.68 8.87
CA ALA A 458 -16.08 18.74 8.16
C ALA A 458 -15.69 18.35 6.73
N LEU A 459 -15.33 17.09 6.50
CA LEU A 459 -14.98 16.61 5.16
C LEU A 459 -16.19 16.05 4.41
N GLY A 460 -17.31 15.79 5.09
CA GLY A 460 -18.51 15.21 4.48
C GLY A 460 -18.24 13.85 3.87
N CYS A 461 -17.40 13.03 4.51
CA CYS A 461 -16.87 11.80 3.94
C CYS A 461 -16.64 10.72 5.01
N ILE A 462 -16.36 9.50 4.57
CA ILE A 462 -16.08 8.39 5.48
C ILE A 462 -14.67 8.59 6.06
N VAL A 463 -14.58 8.61 7.38
CA VAL A 463 -13.30 8.58 8.10
C VAL A 463 -13.30 7.32 8.94
N SER A 464 -12.40 6.38 8.64
CA SER A 464 -12.38 5.07 9.32
C SER A 464 -11.10 4.91 10.13
N LEU A 465 -11.25 4.43 11.37
CA LEU A 465 -10.14 3.84 12.11
C LEU A 465 -10.05 2.34 11.85
N HIS A 466 -8.82 1.86 11.76
CA HIS A 466 -8.43 0.46 11.60
C HIS A 466 -8.92 -0.53 12.69
N LYS A 467 -9.76 -0.12 13.66
CA LYS A 467 -10.08 -1.00 14.80
C LYS A 467 -11.54 -1.01 15.28
N SER A 468 -12.31 0.06 15.13
CA SER A 468 -13.64 0.17 15.76
C SER A 468 -14.80 0.29 14.79
N ASP A 469 -14.57 0.71 13.54
CA ASP A 469 -15.66 0.95 12.57
C ASP A 469 -15.88 -0.22 11.60
N PHE A 470 -15.09 -1.29 11.74
CA PHE A 470 -15.12 -2.47 10.87
C PHE A 470 -15.79 -3.70 11.49
N PHE A 471 -16.23 -3.59 12.75
CA PHE A 471 -17.00 -4.60 13.48
C PHE A 471 -18.45 -4.18 13.59
#